data_AF-E3T785-F1
#
_entry.id   AF-E3T785-F1
#
_cell.length_a   1.000
_cell.length_b   1.000
_cell.length_c   1.000
_cell.angle_alpha   90.00
_cell.angle_beta   90.00
_cell.angle_gamma   90.00
#
_symmetry.space_group_name_H-M   'P 1'
#
loop_
_entity.id
_entity.type
_entity.pdbx_description
1 polymer ?
#
loop_
_entity_poly.entity_id
_entity_poly.type
_entity_poly.pdbx_seq_one_letter_code
_entity_poly.pdbx_strand_id
1 'polypeptide(L)'
;FFAWAALHVARWGRGRGRRLFAYMVLLGALVSALFANDGAALILTPIVMSMLLALRFSPAATLAFVMGAGFIADTASLPLVVSNLVNIVSADYFKIGFNEYAAVMVPVNLVSVAATLAVLLWFFRRDIPQVYDP
;
A
#
# COMPACT_ATOMS: atom_id res chain seq x y z
N PHE A 1 -14.42 -5.30 -10.96
CA PHE A 1 -14.00 -5.34 -9.54
C PHE A 1 -13.06 -4.19 -9.18
N PHE A 2 -11.88 -4.06 -9.80
CA PHE A 2 -10.90 -3.02 -9.46
C PHE A 2 -11.40 -1.58 -9.60
N ALA A 3 -12.15 -1.27 -10.68
CA ALA A 3 -12.80 0.04 -10.83
C ALA A 3 -13.86 0.33 -9.73
N TRP A 4 -14.58 -0.70 -9.26
CA TRP A 4 -15.55 -0.57 -8.17
C TRP A 4 -14.85 -0.29 -6.82
N ALA A 5 -13.72 -0.97 -6.57
CA ALA A 5 -12.89 -0.73 -5.40
C ALA A 5 -12.27 0.68 -5.42
N ALA A 6 -11.75 1.11 -6.58
CA ALA A 6 -11.25 2.46 -6.81
C ALA A 6 -12.31 3.53 -6.52
N LEU A 7 -13.54 3.36 -7.03
CA LEU A 7 -14.65 4.30 -6.80
C LEU A 7 -15.14 4.32 -5.34
N HIS A 8 -15.01 3.21 -4.60
CA HIS A 8 -15.32 3.19 -3.16
C HIS A 8 -14.26 3.93 -2.34
N VAL A 9 -12.98 3.70 -2.64
CA VAL A 9 -11.85 4.39 -1.99
C VAL A 9 -11.87 5.88 -2.33
N ALA A 10 -12.19 6.24 -3.58
CA ALA A 10 -12.45 7.61 -4.01
C ALA A 10 -13.61 8.25 -3.25
N ARG A 11 -14.69 7.53 -2.96
CA ARG A 11 -15.78 8.06 -2.13
C ARG A 11 -15.37 8.26 -0.67
N TRP A 12 -14.53 7.38 -0.11
CA TRP A 12 -14.04 7.51 1.26
C TRP A 12 -13.09 8.70 1.44
N GLY A 13 -12.32 9.07 0.41
CA GLY A 13 -11.47 10.25 0.43
C GLY A 13 -12.23 11.57 0.61
N ARG A 14 -13.57 11.60 0.39
CA ARG A 14 -14.45 12.77 0.61
C ARG A 14 -13.90 14.05 -0.01
N GLY A 15 -13.35 13.94 -1.22
CA GLY A 15 -12.76 15.03 -1.98
C GLY A 15 -11.45 15.59 -1.43
N ARG A 16 -10.79 14.96 -0.45
CA ARG A 16 -9.46 15.38 0.07
C ARG A 16 -8.38 14.42 -0.40
N GLY A 17 -7.48 14.85 -1.28
CA GLY A 17 -6.46 13.96 -1.88
C GLY A 17 -5.50 13.33 -0.85
N ARG A 18 -5.21 14.01 0.26
CA ARG A 18 -4.42 13.42 1.37
C ARG A 18 -5.11 12.26 2.06
N ARG A 19 -6.44 12.32 2.23
CA ARG A 19 -7.21 11.19 2.80
C ARG A 19 -7.27 10.04 1.81
N LEU A 20 -7.47 10.34 0.53
CA LEU A 20 -7.44 9.35 -0.53
C LEU A 20 -6.10 8.60 -0.56
N PHE A 21 -4.98 9.33 -0.46
CA PHE A 21 -3.64 8.75 -0.40
C PHE A 21 -3.47 7.83 0.81
N ALA A 22 -3.88 8.26 1.99
CA ALA A 22 -3.83 7.43 3.19
C ALA A 22 -4.69 6.17 3.07
N TYR A 23 -5.92 6.26 2.54
CA TYR A 23 -6.77 5.09 2.32
C TYR A 23 -6.20 4.13 1.27
N MET A 24 -5.55 4.65 0.22
CA MET A 24 -4.86 3.82 -0.76
C MET A 24 -3.69 3.06 -0.13
N VAL A 25 -2.89 3.73 0.70
CA VAL A 25 -1.79 3.11 1.45
C VAL A 25 -2.33 2.02 2.41
N LEU A 26 -3.40 2.30 3.14
CA LEU A 26 -4.00 1.32 4.04
C LEU A 26 -4.59 0.11 3.30
N LEU A 27 -5.25 0.35 2.16
CA LEU A 27 -5.75 -0.72 1.30
C LEU A 27 -4.59 -1.58 0.78
N GLY A 28 -3.51 -0.94 0.31
CA GLY A 28 -2.32 -1.65 -0.14
C GLY A 28 -1.69 -2.48 0.95
N ALA A 29 -1.63 -1.95 2.18
CA ALA A 29 -1.11 -2.69 3.31
C ALA A 29 -1.97 -3.92 3.66
N LEU A 30 -3.29 -3.79 3.57
CA LEU A 30 -4.21 -4.91 3.79
C LEU A 30 -4.07 -6.00 2.71
N VAL A 31 -3.96 -5.60 1.44
CA VAL A 31 -3.77 -6.54 0.32
C VAL A 31 -2.41 -7.23 0.44
N SER A 32 -1.32 -6.52 0.73
CA SER A 32 0.02 -7.11 0.93
C SER A 32 0.15 -7.96 2.16
N ALA A 33 -0.63 -7.71 3.21
CA ALA A 33 -0.68 -8.64 4.33
C ALA A 33 -1.28 -9.99 3.88
N LEU A 34 -2.34 -9.98 3.09
CA LEU A 34 -3.09 -11.19 2.71
C LEU A 34 -2.52 -11.94 1.49
N PHE A 35 -1.82 -11.24 0.59
CA PHE A 35 -1.25 -11.79 -0.63
C PHE A 35 0.27 -11.71 -0.60
N ALA A 36 0.94 -12.58 -1.36
CA ALA A 36 2.37 -12.43 -1.61
C ALA A 36 2.68 -11.03 -2.21
N ASN A 37 3.83 -10.45 -1.89
CA ASN A 37 4.25 -9.11 -2.35
C ASN A 37 4.01 -8.93 -3.86
N ASP A 38 4.45 -9.89 -4.68
CA ASP A 38 4.24 -9.88 -6.13
C ASP A 38 2.75 -9.91 -6.52
N GLY A 39 1.96 -10.69 -5.80
CA GLY A 39 0.51 -10.76 -5.99
C GLY A 39 -0.19 -9.46 -5.60
N ALA A 40 0.26 -8.81 -4.52
CA ALA A 40 -0.26 -7.53 -4.08
C ALA A 40 0.09 -6.43 -5.09
N ALA A 41 1.33 -6.39 -5.61
CA ALA A 41 1.72 -5.46 -6.66
C ALA A 41 0.90 -5.64 -7.95
N LEU A 42 0.66 -6.88 -8.37
CA LEU A 42 -0.18 -7.21 -9.55
C LEU A 42 -1.64 -6.76 -9.37
N ILE A 43 -2.16 -6.79 -8.14
CA ILE A 43 -3.55 -6.37 -7.81
C ILE A 43 -3.66 -4.86 -7.61
N LEU A 44 -2.71 -4.24 -6.90
CA LEU A 44 -2.73 -2.81 -6.56
C LEU A 44 -2.55 -1.93 -7.79
N THR A 45 -1.66 -2.33 -8.71
CA THR A 45 -1.36 -1.56 -9.92
C THR A 45 -2.62 -1.24 -10.75
N PRO A 46 -3.44 -2.22 -11.18
CA PRO A 46 -4.65 -1.93 -11.94
C PRO A 46 -5.71 -1.16 -11.12
N ILE A 47 -5.79 -1.34 -9.80
CA ILE A 47 -6.70 -0.55 -8.94
C ILE A 47 -6.30 0.93 -8.95
N VAL A 48 -5.02 1.21 -8.70
CA VAL A 48 -4.48 2.56 -8.61
C VAL A 48 -4.57 3.24 -9.97
N MET A 49 -4.19 2.57 -11.04
CA MET A 49 -4.32 3.12 -12.40
C MET A 49 -5.78 3.41 -12.77
N SER A 50 -6.71 2.51 -12.46
CA SER A 50 -8.14 2.74 -12.71
C SER A 50 -8.67 3.94 -11.93
N MET A 51 -8.22 4.12 -10.67
CA MET A 51 -8.59 5.25 -9.83
C MET A 51 -8.06 6.57 -10.39
N LEU A 52 -6.77 6.61 -10.76
CA LEU A 52 -6.11 7.81 -11.27
C LEU A 52 -6.72 8.28 -12.60
N LEU A 53 -7.06 7.34 -13.48
CA LEU A 53 -7.75 7.61 -14.74
C LEU A 53 -9.18 8.15 -14.51
N ALA A 54 -9.93 7.54 -13.57
CA ALA A 54 -11.28 7.98 -13.25
C ALA A 54 -11.31 9.41 -12.66
N LEU A 55 -10.33 9.73 -11.80
CA LEU A 55 -10.23 11.03 -11.14
C LEU A 55 -9.47 12.10 -11.95
N ARG A 56 -8.97 11.75 -13.14
CA ARG A 56 -8.20 12.64 -14.05
C ARG A 56 -7.04 13.37 -13.34
N PHE A 57 -6.29 12.64 -12.51
CA PHE A 57 -5.17 13.21 -11.78
C PHE A 57 -4.03 13.66 -12.70
N SER A 58 -3.29 14.69 -12.27
CA SER A 58 -2.12 15.19 -12.98
C SER A 58 -0.99 14.13 -13.00
N PRO A 59 -0.05 14.18 -13.96
CA PRO A 59 1.07 13.23 -14.00
C PRO A 59 1.88 13.17 -12.70
N ALA A 60 2.05 14.31 -12.02
CA ALA A 60 2.74 14.38 -10.74
C ALA A 60 1.97 13.63 -9.62
N ALA A 61 0.65 13.81 -9.56
CA ALA A 61 -0.20 13.07 -8.62
C ALA A 61 -0.22 11.56 -8.95
N THR A 62 -0.28 11.20 -10.23
CA THR A 62 -0.20 9.79 -10.67
C THR A 62 1.10 9.15 -10.19
N LEU A 63 2.24 9.81 -10.37
CA LEU A 63 3.53 9.35 -9.86
C LEU A 63 3.50 9.13 -8.34
N ALA A 64 2.97 10.09 -7.58
CA ALA A 64 2.87 9.98 -6.12
C ALA A 64 2.08 8.73 -5.69
N PHE A 65 0.90 8.50 -6.29
CA PHE A 65 0.04 7.37 -5.96
C PHE A 65 0.62 6.02 -6.40
N VAL A 66 1.22 5.93 -7.60
CA VAL A 66 1.88 4.72 -8.07
C VAL A 66 3.08 4.37 -7.19
N MET A 67 3.91 5.35 -6.86
CA MET A 67 5.05 5.16 -5.95
C MET A 67 4.57 4.72 -4.57
N GLY A 68 3.54 5.38 -4.03
CA GLY A 68 2.96 4.98 -2.75
C GLY A 68 2.44 3.55 -2.76
N ALA A 69 1.83 3.09 -3.86
CA ALA A 69 1.33 1.73 -3.97
C ALA A 69 2.47 0.71 -4.00
N GLY A 70 3.54 0.99 -4.75
CA GLY A 70 4.72 0.13 -4.81
C GLY A 70 5.45 0.02 -3.48
N PHE A 71 5.72 1.15 -2.82
CA PHE A 71 6.41 1.17 -1.53
C PHE A 71 5.62 0.46 -0.43
N ILE A 72 4.30 0.63 -0.42
CA ILE A 72 3.44 -0.06 0.54
C ILE A 72 3.35 -1.54 0.22
N ALA A 73 3.28 -1.92 -1.06
CA ALA A 73 3.20 -3.31 -1.44
C ALA A 73 4.39 -4.10 -0.86
N ASP A 74 5.58 -3.51 -0.98
CA ASP A 74 6.83 -4.05 -0.45
C ASP A 74 6.87 -4.01 1.09
N THR A 75 6.66 -2.83 1.69
CA THR A 75 6.78 -2.62 3.15
C THR A 75 5.78 -3.48 3.93
N ALA A 76 4.53 -3.58 3.47
CA ALA A 76 3.47 -4.28 4.17
C ALA A 76 3.48 -5.80 3.98
N SER A 77 4.39 -6.33 3.14
CA SER A 77 4.60 -7.78 2.97
C SER A 77 5.49 -8.40 4.07
N LEU A 78 6.12 -7.57 4.91
CA LEU A 78 7.00 -7.99 6.01
C LEU A 78 6.37 -8.82 7.15
N PRO A 79 5.11 -8.62 7.59
CA PRO A 79 4.62 -9.20 8.84
C PRO A 79 4.20 -10.68 8.73
N LEU A 80 3.89 -11.15 7.52
CA LEU A 80 3.38 -12.50 7.29
C LEU A 80 4.45 -13.29 6.53
N VAL A 81 4.88 -14.41 7.12
CA VAL A 81 5.87 -15.33 6.53
C VAL A 81 5.45 -15.72 5.11
N VAL A 82 4.16 -15.98 4.91
CA VAL A 82 3.57 -16.40 3.63
C VAL A 82 3.55 -15.30 2.57
N SER A 83 3.67 -14.04 2.99
CA SER A 83 3.50 -12.87 2.12
C SER A 83 4.77 -12.44 1.40
N ASN A 84 5.92 -13.04 1.72
CA ASN A 84 7.16 -12.78 0.98
C ASN A 84 8.04 -14.04 0.99
N LEU A 85 8.49 -14.49 -0.19
CA LEU A 85 9.31 -15.68 -0.35
C LEU A 85 10.59 -15.63 0.52
N VAL A 86 11.18 -14.45 0.68
CA VAL A 86 12.38 -14.26 1.53
C VAL A 86 12.07 -14.58 2.99
N ASN A 87 10.86 -14.26 3.46
CA ASN A 87 10.43 -14.55 4.82
C ASN A 87 10.23 -16.05 5.03
N ILE A 88 9.65 -16.73 4.03
CA ILE A 88 9.50 -18.21 4.03
C ILE A 88 10.87 -18.88 4.10
N VAL A 89 11.79 -18.51 3.19
CA VAL A 89 13.12 -19.11 3.11
C VAL A 89 13.94 -18.84 4.37
N SER A 90 13.83 -17.63 4.95
CA SER A 90 14.51 -17.30 6.20
C SER A 90 13.95 -18.07 7.39
N ALA A 91 12.63 -18.16 7.52
CA ALA A 91 12.00 -18.91 8.60
C ALA A 91 12.33 -20.41 8.53
N ASP A 92 12.38 -20.99 7.32
CA ASP A 92 12.77 -22.38 7.10
C ASP A 92 14.25 -22.61 7.40
N TYR A 93 15.14 -21.72 6.93
CA TYR A 93 16.58 -21.81 7.18
C TYR A 93 16.94 -21.72 8.67
N PHE A 94 16.34 -20.78 9.39
CA PHE A 94 16.58 -20.56 10.83
C PHE A 94 15.67 -21.43 11.74
N LYS A 95 14.79 -22.26 11.15
CA LYS A 95 13.78 -23.06 11.85
C LYS A 95 12.91 -22.27 12.84
N ILE A 96 12.58 -21.04 12.48
CA ILE A 96 11.74 -20.15 13.31
C ILE A 96 10.27 -20.51 13.05
N GLY A 97 9.52 -20.77 14.11
CA GLY A 97 8.09 -21.05 14.01
C GLY A 97 7.32 -19.82 13.52
N PHE A 98 6.24 -20.04 12.75
CA PHE A 98 5.40 -18.97 12.19
C PHE A 98 4.97 -17.91 13.23
N ASN A 99 4.53 -18.36 14.41
CA ASN A 99 4.07 -17.48 15.48
C ASN A 99 5.19 -16.60 16.06
N GLU A 100 6.39 -17.15 16.16
CA GLU A 100 7.55 -16.46 16.74
C GLU A 100 8.08 -15.39 15.78
N TYR A 101 8.11 -15.71 14.49
CA TYR A 101 8.40 -14.75 13.43
C TYR A 101 7.36 -13.62 13.38
N ALA A 102 6.07 -13.97 13.37
CA ALA A 102 4.99 -12.99 13.30
C ALA A 102 4.99 -12.06 14.52
N ALA A 103 5.26 -12.56 15.73
CA ALA A 103 5.30 -11.76 16.95
C ALA A 103 6.35 -10.63 16.89
N VAL A 104 7.48 -10.86 16.22
CA VAL A 104 8.54 -9.86 16.05
C VAL A 104 8.29 -8.97 14.82
N MET A 105 7.86 -9.55 13.70
CA MET A 105 7.71 -8.80 12.45
C MET A 105 6.45 -7.95 12.38
N VAL A 106 5.38 -8.28 13.11
CA VAL A 106 4.17 -7.45 13.18
C VAL A 106 4.46 -6.04 13.71
N PRO A 107 5.12 -5.83 14.87
CA PRO A 107 5.45 -4.49 15.34
C PRO A 107 6.45 -3.77 14.43
N VAL A 108 7.45 -4.48 13.87
CA VAL A 108 8.38 -3.91 12.88
C VAL A 108 7.61 -3.40 11.66
N ASN A 109 6.68 -4.19 11.14
CA ASN A 109 5.84 -3.82 10.02
C ASN A 109 4.98 -2.59 10.33
N LEU A 110 4.37 -2.50 11.51
CA LEU A 110 3.58 -1.32 11.89
C LEU A 110 4.43 -0.05 11.85
N VAL A 111 5.65 -0.12 12.39
CA VAL A 111 6.59 1.02 12.38
C VAL A 111 7.02 1.34 10.95
N SER A 112 7.36 0.32 10.14
CA SER A 112 7.78 0.52 8.75
C SER A 112 6.66 1.11 7.90
N VAL A 113 5.43 0.61 7.99
CA VAL A 113 4.27 1.17 7.27
C VAL A 113 4.01 2.61 7.70
N ALA A 114 4.07 2.91 9.00
CA ALA A 114 3.90 4.27 9.50
C ALA A 114 5.00 5.21 8.99
N ALA A 115 6.26 4.77 9.02
CA ALA A 115 7.40 5.53 8.52
C ALA A 115 7.29 5.79 7.01
N THR A 116 6.97 4.75 6.23
CA THR A 116 6.78 4.87 4.77
C THR A 116 5.63 5.82 4.45
N LEU A 117 4.48 5.70 5.13
CA LEU A 117 3.37 6.64 4.97
C LEU A 117 3.79 8.07 5.31
N ALA A 118 4.51 8.28 6.40
CA ALA A 118 4.97 9.61 6.81
C ALA A 118 5.94 10.22 5.79
N VAL A 119 6.93 9.45 5.31
CA VAL A 119 7.89 9.90 4.30
C VAL A 119 7.20 10.21 2.98
N LEU A 120 6.30 9.35 2.51
CA LEU A 120 5.56 9.58 1.26
C LEU A 120 4.64 10.79 1.36
N LEU A 121 3.91 10.94 2.47
CA LEU A 121 3.08 12.12 2.71
C LEU A 121 3.91 13.40 2.79
N TRP A 122 5.12 13.35 3.32
CA TRP A 122 6.02 14.50 3.41
C TRP A 122 6.66 14.84 2.07
N PHE A 123 7.15 13.84 1.33
CA PHE A 123 7.80 14.00 0.04
C PHE A 123 6.81 14.50 -1.02
N PHE A 124 5.68 13.81 -1.18
CA PHE A 124 4.65 14.16 -2.17
C PHE A 124 3.63 15.19 -1.65
N ARG A 125 3.90 15.88 -0.53
CA ARG A 125 2.97 16.86 0.07
C ARG A 125 2.52 17.98 -0.87
N ARG A 126 3.33 18.28 -1.89
CA ARG A 126 3.10 19.31 -2.91
C ARG A 126 2.40 18.76 -4.16
N ASP A 127 2.61 17.48 -4.45
CA ASP A 127 2.08 16.81 -5.64
C ASP A 127 0.71 16.16 -5.39
N ILE A 128 0.38 15.88 -4.13
CA ILE A 128 -0.95 15.39 -3.74
C ILE A 128 -1.95 16.54 -3.82
N PRO A 129 -2.99 16.46 -4.68
CA PRO A 129 -3.99 17.50 -4.80
C PRO A 129 -4.72 17.70 -3.46
N GLN A 130 -4.88 18.95 -3.03
CA GLN A 130 -5.55 19.24 -1.76
C GLN A 130 -7.04 18.87 -1.80
N VAL A 131 -7.66 19.06 -2.97
CA VAL A 131 -9.07 18.75 -3.23
C VAL A 131 -9.17 18.03 -4.58
N TYR A 132 -10.02 17.01 -4.67
CA TYR A 132 -10.41 16.38 -5.93
C TYR A 132 -11.93 16.15 -5.94
N ASP A 133 -12.53 16.01 -7.13
CA ASP A 133 -13.97 15.76 -7.28
C ASP A 133 -14.23 14.23 -7.24
N PRO A 134 -14.98 13.71 -6.26
CA PRO A 134 -15.16 12.26 -6.03
C PRO A 134 -16.12 11.55 -6.99
#